data_AF-A0A142D8I0-F1
#
_entry.id   AF-A0A142D8I0-F1
#
_cell.length_a   1.000
_cell.length_b   1.000
_cell.length_c   1.000
_cell.angle_alpha   90.00
_cell.angle_beta   90.00
_cell.angle_gamma   90.00
#
_symmetry.space_group_name_H-M   'P 1'
#
loop_
_entity.id
_entity.type
_entity.pdbx_description
1 polymer ?
#
loop_
_entity_poly.entity_id
_entity_poly.type
_entity_poly.pdbx_seq_one_letter_code
_entity_poly.pdbx_strand_id
1 'polypeptide(L)'
;ESILWFVTWLNNTNMTSVPALRDQYMCNTPLAYFNRSIMDFDTLSCKDMTPFQALYILSSTAVMMLIVTALLVRFHGWRIQFYWTILINRTLGFSDAKVEEGREYEYDAYVIHAEEDASWVDRRLVPLEDGNCRFCLQDRDSVIGTPYLHSILDNMRKSRKILFIVTESLLKDPW
;
A
#
# COMPACT_ATOMS: atom_id res chain seq x y z
N GLU A 1 -36.34 24.99 15.58
CA GLU A 1 -37.42 24.48 16.44
C GLU A 1 -38.70 24.26 15.65
N SER A 2 -39.07 23.01 15.40
CA SER A 2 -40.31 22.64 14.70
C SER A 2 -41.50 22.62 15.67
N ILE A 3 -42.72 22.84 15.18
CA ILE A 3 -43.97 22.75 15.96
C ILE A 3 -44.32 21.30 16.35
N LEU A 4 -43.45 20.33 16.02
CA LEU A 4 -43.63 18.89 16.26
C LEU A 4 -43.92 18.58 17.73
N TRP A 5 -43.23 19.24 18.66
CA TRP A 5 -43.45 19.04 20.09
C TRP A 5 -44.87 19.41 20.52
N PHE A 6 -45.42 20.48 19.93
CA PHE A 6 -46.75 21.01 20.27
C PHE A 6 -47.85 20.12 19.71
N VAL A 7 -47.70 19.64 18.47
CA VAL A 7 -48.64 18.67 17.86
C VAL A 7 -48.60 17.33 18.61
N THR A 8 -47.42 16.87 19.01
CA THR A 8 -47.26 15.63 19.81
C THR A 8 -47.92 15.76 21.19
N TRP A 9 -47.78 16.93 21.83
CA TRP A 9 -48.43 17.22 23.10
C TRP A 9 -49.96 17.21 22.96
N LEU A 10 -50.51 17.91 21.95
CA LEU A 10 -51.95 17.97 21.69
C LEU A 10 -52.56 16.57 21.48
N ASN A 11 -51.87 15.69 20.76
CA ASN A 11 -52.36 14.34 20.49
C ASN A 11 -52.30 13.43 21.72
N ASN A 12 -51.38 13.69 22.66
CA ASN A 12 -51.22 12.89 23.88
C ASN A 12 -52.13 13.35 25.03
N THR A 13 -52.64 14.59 25.00
CA THR A 13 -53.52 15.12 26.05
C THR A 13 -54.99 14.73 25.84
N ASN A 14 -55.38 13.55 26.33
CA ASN A 14 -56.77 13.07 26.30
C ASN A 14 -57.71 13.73 27.35
N MET A 15 -57.19 14.54 28.27
CA MET A 15 -57.92 14.95 29.49
C MET A 15 -58.28 16.45 29.56
N THR A 16 -57.80 17.26 28.62
CA THR A 16 -58.12 18.69 28.51
C THR A 16 -58.68 18.98 27.13
N SER A 17 -60.00 19.12 27.02
CA SER A 17 -60.65 19.50 25.76
C SER A 17 -60.30 20.96 25.43
N VAL A 18 -59.39 21.16 24.47
CA VAL A 18 -59.08 22.50 23.96
C VAL A 18 -60.28 22.99 23.14
N PRO A 19 -60.97 24.08 23.54
CA PRO A 19 -62.12 24.58 22.80
C PRO A 19 -61.71 25.06 21.41
N ALA A 20 -62.55 24.79 20.40
CA ALA A 20 -62.37 25.22 19.01
C ALA A 20 -61.04 24.81 18.34
N LEU A 21 -60.44 23.68 18.76
CA LEU A 21 -59.15 23.19 18.27
C LEU A 21 -59.07 23.09 16.74
N ARG A 22 -60.16 22.73 16.06
CA ARG A 22 -60.18 22.55 14.60
C ARG A 22 -60.32 23.86 13.83
N ASP A 23 -61.03 24.84 14.41
CA ASP A 23 -61.51 26.02 13.69
C ASP A 23 -60.69 27.29 13.98
N GLN A 24 -60.09 27.40 15.17
CA GLN A 24 -59.32 28.59 15.58
C GLN A 24 -57.80 28.41 15.46
N TYR A 25 -57.32 27.17 15.38
CA TYR A 25 -55.89 26.87 15.35
C TYR A 25 -55.45 26.50 13.93
N MET A 26 -55.20 27.55 13.13
CA MET A 26 -54.76 27.44 11.73
C MET A 26 -53.26 27.69 11.59
N CYS A 27 -52.62 26.92 10.72
CA CYS A 27 -51.20 27.08 10.41
C CYS A 27 -50.95 28.32 9.54
N ASN A 28 -50.07 29.23 9.99
CA ASN A 28 -49.64 30.40 9.21
C ASN A 28 -48.37 30.14 8.39
N THR A 29 -47.50 29.24 8.86
CA THR A 29 -46.26 28.83 8.19
C THR A 29 -46.05 27.33 8.39
N PRO A 30 -45.45 26.59 7.43
CA PRO A 30 -44.99 26.99 6.10
C PRO A 30 -46.14 27.08 5.07
N LEU A 31 -45.87 27.68 3.89
CA LEU A 31 -46.87 27.93 2.83
C LEU A 31 -47.67 26.68 2.43
N ALA A 32 -47.05 25.49 2.50
CA ALA A 32 -47.69 24.21 2.20
C ALA A 32 -48.88 23.87 3.13
N TYR A 33 -48.87 24.40 4.37
CA TYR A 33 -49.92 24.20 5.37
C TYR A 33 -50.69 25.49 5.67
N PHE A 34 -50.53 26.54 4.87
CA PHE A 34 -51.19 27.82 5.10
C PHE A 34 -52.72 27.66 5.15
N ASN A 35 -53.32 28.19 6.22
CA ASN A 35 -54.76 28.17 6.47
C ASN A 35 -55.37 26.75 6.57
N ARG A 36 -54.55 25.74 6.89
CA ARG A 36 -55.01 24.39 7.25
C ARG A 36 -55.05 24.25 8.76
N SER A 37 -55.93 23.36 9.24
CA SER A 37 -56.03 23.04 10.66
C SER A 37 -54.73 22.41 11.15
N ILE A 38 -54.32 22.71 12.37
CA ILE A 38 -53.12 22.12 12.98
C ILE A 38 -53.22 20.59 13.14
N MET A 39 -54.44 20.04 13.09
CA MET A 39 -54.70 18.59 13.12
C MET A 39 -54.35 17.89 11.81
N ASP A 40 -54.29 18.62 10.69
CA ASP A 40 -53.91 18.08 9.38
C ASP A 40 -52.39 18.14 9.14
N PHE A 41 -51.62 18.49 10.18
CA PHE A 41 -50.16 18.58 10.11
C PHE A 41 -49.52 17.19 10.14
N ASP A 42 -48.80 16.85 9.07
CA ASP A 42 -48.06 15.59 9.00
C ASP A 42 -46.75 15.65 9.79
N THR A 43 -46.72 14.95 10.91
CA THR A 43 -45.54 14.82 11.78
C THR A 43 -44.38 14.02 11.16
N LEU A 44 -44.66 13.20 10.13
CA LEU A 44 -43.64 12.37 9.46
C LEU A 44 -42.68 13.23 8.62
N SER A 45 -43.18 14.31 8.02
CA SER A 45 -42.37 15.27 7.25
C SER A 45 -41.25 15.92 8.08
N CYS A 46 -41.41 16.05 9.41
CA CYS A 46 -40.36 16.55 10.30
C CYS A 46 -39.38 15.46 10.77
N LYS A 47 -39.76 14.19 10.64
CA LYS A 47 -38.96 13.02 11.06
C LYS A 47 -38.17 12.41 9.90
N ASP A 48 -38.44 12.82 8.66
CA ASP A 48 -37.69 12.45 7.45
C ASP A 48 -36.30 13.13 7.41
N MET A 49 -35.50 12.86 8.43
CA MET A 49 -34.05 13.07 8.47
C MET A 49 -33.29 11.91 7.81
N THR A 50 -34.02 10.91 7.28
CA THR A 50 -33.51 9.72 6.61
C THR A 50 -32.58 10.05 5.42
N PRO A 51 -32.87 11.03 4.52
CA PRO A 51 -31.93 11.36 3.44
C PRO A 51 -30.66 12.04 3.96
N PHE A 52 -30.76 12.86 5.00
CA PHE A 52 -29.59 13.54 5.60
C PHE A 52 -28.70 12.56 6.36
N GLN A 53 -29.28 11.61 7.08
CA GLN A 53 -28.56 10.55 7.76
C GLN A 53 -27.84 9.64 6.76
N ALA A 54 -28.51 9.23 5.68
CA ALA A 54 -27.90 8.42 4.63
C ALA A 54 -26.73 9.16 3.94
N LEU A 55 -26.90 10.44 3.61
CA LEU A 55 -25.85 11.28 3.02
C LEU A 55 -24.66 11.47 3.98
N TYR A 56 -24.93 11.63 5.28
CA TYR A 56 -23.90 11.75 6.30
C TYR A 56 -23.10 10.44 6.46
N ILE A 57 -23.78 9.29 6.49
CA ILE A 57 -23.13 7.98 6.55
C ILE A 57 -22.28 7.75 5.28
N LEU A 58 -22.80 8.09 4.11
CA LEU A 58 -22.08 7.92 2.85
C LEU A 58 -20.82 8.82 2.78
N SER A 59 -20.95 10.09 3.17
CA SER A 59 -19.83 11.03 3.14
C SER A 59 -18.76 10.69 4.19
N SER A 60 -19.16 10.34 5.41
CA SER A 60 -18.22 9.94 6.47
C SER A 60 -17.48 8.65 6.12
N THR A 61 -18.17 7.65 5.57
CA THR A 61 -17.53 6.40 5.10
C THR A 61 -16.56 6.65 3.95
N ALA A 62 -16.90 7.50 2.98
CA ALA A 62 -16.01 7.86 1.90
C ALA A 62 -14.72 8.54 2.40
N VAL A 63 -14.83 9.49 3.34
CA VAL A 63 -13.67 10.17 3.93
C VAL A 63 -12.79 9.18 4.68
N MET A 64 -13.38 8.29 5.49
CA MET A 64 -12.62 7.26 6.21
C MET A 64 -11.88 6.32 5.25
N MET A 65 -12.54 5.88 4.18
CA MET A 65 -11.91 5.04 3.15
C MET A 65 -10.74 5.75 2.46
N LEU A 66 -10.88 7.03 2.14
CA LEU A 66 -9.79 7.81 1.55
C LEU A 66 -8.58 7.91 2.49
N ILE A 67 -8.81 8.18 3.78
CA ILE A 67 -7.73 8.24 4.77
C ILE A 67 -7.03 6.89 4.90
N VAL A 68 -7.78 5.79 5.04
CA VAL A 68 -7.22 4.44 5.14
C VAL A 68 -6.42 4.10 3.89
N THR A 69 -6.94 4.39 2.70
CA THR A 69 -6.26 4.12 1.43
C THR A 69 -4.97 4.94 1.32
N ALA A 70 -5.00 6.22 1.69
CA ALA A 70 -3.81 7.08 1.69
C ALA A 70 -2.73 6.56 2.65
N LEU A 71 -3.12 6.10 3.84
CA LEU A 71 -2.19 5.50 4.80
C LEU A 71 -1.60 4.19 4.25
N LEU A 72 -2.44 3.30 3.69
CA LEU A 72 -1.99 2.06 3.07
C LEU A 72 -1.00 2.32 1.93
N VAL A 73 -1.27 3.28 1.06
CA VAL A 73 -0.33 3.67 -0.01
C VAL A 73 0.94 4.28 0.57
N ARG A 74 0.85 5.10 1.61
CA ARG A 74 2.05 5.75 2.20
C ARG A 74 2.97 4.75 2.90
N PHE A 75 2.42 3.77 3.61
CA PHE A 75 3.17 2.77 4.36
C PHE A 75 3.54 1.54 3.52
N HIS A 76 2.63 1.08 2.66
CA HIS A 76 2.78 -0.15 1.88
C HIS A 76 2.92 0.09 0.37
N GLY A 77 2.89 1.33 -0.12
CA GLY A 77 2.99 1.63 -1.55
C GLY A 77 4.23 1.04 -2.20
N TRP A 78 5.39 1.10 -1.54
CA TRP A 78 6.61 0.48 -2.03
C TRP A 78 6.50 -1.05 -2.13
N ARG A 79 5.84 -1.70 -1.15
CA ARG A 79 5.58 -3.15 -1.19
C ARG A 79 4.60 -3.51 -2.31
N ILE A 80 3.53 -2.74 -2.46
CA ILE A 80 2.53 -2.93 -3.53
C ILE A 80 3.21 -2.80 -4.89
N GLN A 81 4.02 -1.75 -5.09
CA GLN A 81 4.78 -1.57 -6.33
C GLN A 81 5.73 -2.75 -6.58
N PHE A 82 6.48 -3.18 -5.57
CA PHE A 82 7.39 -4.31 -5.66
C PHE A 82 6.68 -5.61 -6.07
N TYR A 83 5.60 -5.99 -5.37
CA TYR A 83 4.83 -7.18 -5.71
C TYR A 83 4.13 -7.06 -7.07
N TRP A 84 3.65 -5.86 -7.43
CA TRP A 84 3.05 -5.60 -8.73
C TRP A 84 4.05 -5.78 -9.87
N THR A 85 5.27 -5.26 -9.73
CA THR A 85 6.36 -5.47 -10.69
C THR A 85 6.73 -6.94 -10.81
N ILE A 86 6.84 -7.67 -9.69
CA ILE A 86 7.10 -9.12 -9.71
C ILE A 86 5.97 -9.87 -10.42
N LEU A 87 4.72 -9.55 -10.11
CA LEU A 87 3.56 -10.19 -10.72
C LEU A 87 3.54 -9.95 -12.23
N ILE A 88 3.74 -8.71 -12.66
CA ILE A 88 3.81 -8.33 -14.08
C ILE A 88 4.95 -9.06 -14.79
N ASN A 89 6.16 -9.04 -14.24
CA ASN A 89 7.32 -9.71 -14.84
C ASN A 89 7.07 -11.22 -14.97
N ARG A 90 6.44 -11.83 -13.96
CA ARG A 90 6.06 -13.25 -13.98
C ARG A 90 4.97 -13.55 -15.01
N THR A 91 3.95 -12.69 -15.13
CA THR A 91 2.85 -12.87 -16.11
C THR A 91 3.28 -12.61 -17.55
N LEU A 92 4.16 -11.65 -17.78
CA LEU A 92 4.71 -11.32 -19.09
C LEU A 92 5.86 -12.25 -19.50
N GLY A 93 6.28 -13.16 -18.61
CA GLY A 93 7.35 -14.11 -18.90
C GLY A 93 8.73 -13.48 -19.03
N PHE A 94 8.90 -12.22 -18.60
CA PHE A 94 10.19 -11.61 -18.31
C PHE A 94 10.72 -12.20 -17.00
N SER A 95 11.02 -13.49 -17.02
CA SER A 95 11.93 -14.04 -16.03
C SER A 95 13.31 -13.54 -16.42
N ASP A 96 14.03 -12.88 -15.50
CA ASP A 96 15.47 -12.63 -15.68
C ASP A 96 16.23 -13.93 -16.02
N ALA A 97 15.67 -15.10 -15.66
CA ALA A 97 16.20 -16.41 -16.06
C ALA A 97 16.23 -16.64 -17.59
N LYS A 98 15.31 -16.04 -18.37
CA LYS A 98 15.35 -16.16 -19.84
C LYS A 98 16.43 -15.30 -20.47
N VAL A 99 16.86 -14.22 -19.81
CA VAL A 99 18.04 -13.44 -20.22
C VAL A 99 19.32 -14.20 -19.89
N GLU A 100 19.33 -14.98 -18.80
CA GLU A 100 20.46 -15.83 -18.41
C GLU A 100 20.64 -17.06 -19.31
N GLU A 101 19.56 -17.66 -19.84
CA GLU A 101 19.61 -18.88 -20.68
C GLU A 101 20.42 -18.72 -21.99
N GLY A 102 20.67 -17.49 -22.45
CA GLY A 102 21.46 -17.20 -23.65
C GLY A 102 22.88 -16.68 -23.39
N ARG A 103 23.27 -16.45 -22.13
CA ARG A 103 24.62 -15.98 -21.78
C ARG A 103 25.50 -17.15 -21.40
N GLU A 104 26.52 -17.41 -22.21
CA GLU A 104 27.62 -18.29 -21.81
C GLU A 104 28.40 -17.60 -20.69
N TYR A 105 28.22 -18.08 -19.47
CA TYR A 105 28.99 -17.64 -18.31
C TYR A 105 30.20 -18.55 -18.13
N GLU A 106 31.39 -17.96 -18.04
CA GLU A 106 32.66 -18.67 -17.83
C GLU A 106 32.79 -19.21 -16.40
N TYR A 107 32.17 -18.54 -15.43
CA TYR A 107 32.22 -18.87 -14.01
C TYR A 107 30.82 -19.04 -13.39
N ASP A 108 30.71 -19.87 -12.36
CA ASP A 108 29.49 -20.05 -11.56
C ASP A 108 29.25 -18.88 -10.61
N ALA A 109 30.31 -18.42 -9.96
CA ALA A 109 30.23 -17.28 -9.07
C ALA A 109 31.52 -16.47 -9.06
N TYR A 110 31.38 -15.15 -9.07
CA TYR A 110 32.46 -14.22 -8.76
C TYR A 110 32.49 -13.98 -7.25
N VAL A 111 33.64 -14.18 -6.62
CA VAL A 111 33.81 -14.06 -5.17
C VAL A 111 34.44 -12.71 -4.86
N ILE A 112 33.75 -11.89 -4.08
CA ILE A 112 34.24 -10.60 -3.58
C ILE A 112 34.56 -10.76 -2.09
N HIS A 113 35.81 -10.50 -1.73
CA HIS A 113 36.33 -10.59 -0.37
C HIS A 113 37.38 -9.49 -0.13
N ALA A 114 37.66 -9.20 1.13
CA ALA A 114 38.78 -8.35 1.49
C ALA A 114 40.10 -9.10 1.26
N GLU A 115 41.19 -8.36 1.03
CA GLU A 115 42.53 -8.94 0.88
C GLU A 115 42.94 -9.78 2.12
N GLU A 116 42.55 -9.33 3.32
CA GLU A 116 42.81 -10.06 4.58
C GLU A 116 42.14 -11.44 4.63
N ASP A 117 41.01 -11.61 3.92
CA ASP A 117 40.23 -12.85 3.89
C ASP A 117 40.68 -13.82 2.78
N ALA A 118 41.60 -13.41 1.90
CA ALA A 118 42.06 -14.23 0.77
C ALA A 118 42.53 -15.63 1.19
N SER A 119 43.28 -15.70 2.31
CA SER A 119 43.77 -16.98 2.84
C SER A 119 42.64 -17.93 3.29
N TRP A 120 41.52 -17.40 3.74
CA TRP A 120 40.34 -18.19 4.10
C TRP A 120 39.61 -18.66 2.85
N VAL A 121 39.49 -17.79 1.84
CA VAL A 121 38.89 -18.10 0.54
C VAL A 121 39.61 -19.25 -0.14
N ASP A 122 40.94 -19.17 -0.23
CA ASP A 122 41.76 -20.23 -0.82
C ASP A 122 41.62 -21.57 -0.09
N ARG A 123 41.45 -21.55 1.23
CA ARG A 123 41.33 -22.77 2.03
C ARG A 123 39.93 -23.38 2.02
N ARG A 124 38.88 -22.59 1.75
CA ARG A 124 37.49 -23.01 1.91
C ARG A 124 36.71 -23.05 0.61
N LEU A 125 36.90 -22.08 -0.28
CA LEU A 125 36.17 -21.98 -1.54
C LEU A 125 36.88 -22.69 -2.69
N VAL A 126 38.20 -22.55 -2.82
CA VAL A 126 38.95 -23.20 -3.92
C VAL A 126 38.79 -24.73 -3.91
N PRO A 127 38.80 -25.44 -2.76
CA PRO A 127 38.55 -26.89 -2.75
C PRO A 127 37.14 -27.30 -3.19
N LEU A 128 36.18 -26.38 -3.24
CA LEU A 128 34.83 -26.65 -3.75
C LEU A 128 34.79 -26.63 -5.30
N GLU A 129 35.86 -26.17 -5.97
CA GLU A 129 35.96 -26.18 -7.43
C GLU A 129 36.04 -27.60 -8.00
N ASP A 130 36.57 -28.56 -7.22
CA ASP A 130 36.72 -29.97 -7.63
C ASP A 130 35.37 -30.71 -7.84
N GLY A 131 34.25 -30.13 -7.39
CA GLY A 131 32.95 -30.81 -7.33
C GLY A 131 31.95 -30.50 -8.44
N ASN A 132 31.93 -29.27 -8.97
CA ASN A 132 31.07 -28.81 -10.09
C ASN A 132 31.01 -27.28 -10.29
N CYS A 133 31.66 -26.47 -9.46
CA CYS A 133 31.50 -25.01 -9.47
C CYS A 133 32.81 -24.32 -9.82
N ARG A 134 32.84 -23.42 -10.80
CA ARG A 134 34.04 -22.63 -11.12
C ARG A 134 33.92 -21.23 -10.51
N PHE A 135 34.84 -20.84 -9.64
CA PHE A 135 34.84 -19.51 -9.03
C PHE A 135 35.76 -18.56 -9.81
N CYS A 136 35.32 -17.31 -9.95
CA CYS A 136 36.18 -16.21 -10.39
C CYS A 136 36.71 -15.50 -9.14
N LEU A 137 38.02 -15.45 -9.00
CA LEU A 137 38.71 -14.74 -7.92
C LEU A 137 39.46 -13.56 -8.51
N GLN A 138 39.34 -12.39 -7.87
CA GLN A 138 40.02 -11.18 -8.34
C GLN A 138 41.54 -11.34 -8.35
N ASP A 139 42.11 -12.01 -7.35
CA ASP A 139 43.57 -12.17 -7.23
C ASP A 139 44.15 -13.17 -8.24
N ARG A 140 43.32 -14.06 -8.82
CA ARG A 140 43.75 -15.15 -9.72
C ARG A 140 43.41 -14.88 -11.18
N ASP A 141 42.18 -14.43 -11.44
CA ASP A 141 41.58 -14.46 -12.77
C ASP A 141 41.50 -13.06 -13.42
N SER A 142 41.91 -11.99 -12.72
CA SER A 142 41.91 -10.63 -13.26
C SER A 142 42.98 -10.39 -14.31
N VAL A 143 42.59 -9.73 -15.40
CA VAL A 143 43.48 -9.38 -16.51
C VAL A 143 44.37 -8.20 -16.12
N ILE A 144 45.68 -8.46 -16.05
CA ILE A 144 46.69 -7.44 -15.77
C ILE A 144 46.66 -6.35 -16.86
N GLY A 145 46.78 -5.09 -16.45
CA GLY A 145 46.77 -3.93 -17.36
C GLY A 145 45.40 -3.33 -17.63
N THR A 146 44.32 -3.89 -17.05
CA THR A 146 42.99 -3.27 -17.06
C THR A 146 42.76 -2.42 -15.80
N PRO A 147 41.98 -1.32 -15.87
CA PRO A 147 41.60 -0.57 -14.67
C PRO A 147 40.84 -1.47 -13.69
N TYR A 148 41.11 -1.33 -12.39
CA TYR A 148 40.54 -2.17 -11.33
C TYR A 148 39.01 -2.30 -11.42
N LEU A 149 38.30 -1.17 -11.54
CA LEU A 149 36.84 -1.15 -11.68
C LEU A 149 36.36 -1.86 -12.96
N HIS A 150 37.13 -1.79 -14.05
CA HIS A 150 36.79 -2.50 -15.28
C HIS A 150 36.94 -4.01 -15.10
N SER A 151 37.98 -4.46 -14.38
CA SER A 151 38.16 -5.88 -14.06
C SER A 151 37.02 -6.42 -13.20
N ILE A 152 36.55 -5.67 -12.20
CA ILE A 152 35.39 -6.09 -11.38
C ILE A 152 34.15 -6.26 -12.25
N LEU A 153 33.85 -5.26 -13.10
CA LEU A 153 32.69 -5.32 -13.97
C LEU A 153 32.77 -6.47 -14.99
N ASP A 154 33.97 -6.75 -15.51
CA ASP A 154 34.19 -7.87 -16.42
C ASP A 154 34.00 -9.22 -15.73
N ASN A 155 34.55 -9.38 -14.52
CA ASN A 155 34.39 -10.59 -13.70
C ASN A 155 32.92 -10.82 -13.30
N MET A 156 32.18 -9.75 -12.96
CA MET A 156 30.75 -9.80 -12.70
C MET A 156 29.95 -10.22 -13.94
N ARG A 157 30.33 -9.75 -15.14
CA ARG A 157 29.65 -10.11 -16.39
C ARG A 157 29.89 -11.56 -16.80
N LYS A 158 31.07 -12.10 -16.52
CA LYS A 158 31.46 -13.48 -16.85
C LYS A 158 30.91 -14.52 -15.87
N SER A 159 30.31 -14.10 -14.76
CA SER A 159 29.87 -14.99 -13.68
C SER A 159 28.35 -15.05 -13.55
N ARG A 160 27.78 -16.25 -13.34
CA ARG A 160 26.33 -16.46 -13.16
C ARG A 160 25.78 -15.78 -11.91
N LYS A 161 26.58 -15.75 -10.84
CA LYS A 161 26.24 -15.20 -9.54
C LYS A 161 27.41 -14.40 -8.97
N ILE A 162 27.13 -13.58 -7.98
CA ILE A 162 28.13 -12.82 -7.22
C ILE A 162 28.00 -13.23 -5.76
N LEU A 163 29.10 -13.67 -5.16
CA LEU A 163 29.19 -14.11 -3.78
C LEU A 163 30.03 -13.12 -2.97
N PHE A 164 29.41 -12.45 -2.01
CA PHE A 164 30.10 -11.53 -1.10
C PHE A 164 30.48 -12.23 0.20
N ILE A 165 31.75 -12.15 0.58
CA ILE A 165 32.26 -12.62 1.86
C ILE A 165 32.32 -11.42 2.80
N VAL A 166 31.24 -11.22 3.55
CA VAL A 166 31.07 -10.03 4.38
C VAL A 166 31.77 -10.20 5.72
N THR A 167 32.86 -9.46 5.89
CA THR A 167 33.67 -9.37 7.13
C THR A 167 33.86 -7.91 7.55
N GLU A 168 34.37 -7.68 8.76
CA GLU A 168 34.71 -6.32 9.19
C GLU A 168 35.79 -5.69 8.29
N SER A 169 36.72 -6.50 7.79
CA SER A 169 37.76 -6.09 6.85
C SER A 169 37.16 -5.63 5.52
N LEU A 170 36.18 -6.36 4.96
CA LEU A 170 35.49 -5.95 3.74
C LEU A 170 34.70 -4.65 3.94
N LEU A 171 34.10 -4.43 5.11
CA LEU A 171 33.34 -3.21 5.40
C LEU A 171 34.22 -1.96 5.58
N LYS A 172 35.49 -2.14 5.96
CA LYS A 172 36.48 -1.08 6.10
C LYS A 172 37.32 -0.88 4.84
N ASP A 173 37.16 -1.76 3.87
CA ASP A 173 37.89 -1.72 2.64
C ASP A 173 37.60 -0.38 1.92
N PRO A 174 38.61 0.46 1.61
CA PRO A 174 38.42 1.69 0.85
C PRO A 174 38.01 1.46 -0.62
N TRP A 175 38.02 0.20 -1.07
CA TRP A 175 37.57 -0.22 -2.40
C TRP A 175 36.04 -0.25 -2.54
#